data_AF-A0A1E4NMX4-F1
#
_entry.id   AF-A0A1E4NMX4-F1
#
_cell.length_a   1.000
_cell.length_b   1.000
_cell.length_c   1.000
_cell.angle_alpha   90.00
_cell.angle_beta   90.00
_cell.angle_gamma   90.00
#
_symmetry.space_group_name_H-M   'P 1'
#
loop_
_entity.id
_entity.type
_entity.pdbx_description
1 polymer ?
#
loop_
_entity_poly.entity_id
_entity_poly.type
_entity_poly.pdbx_seq_one_letter_code
_entity_poly.pdbx_strand_id
1 'polypeptide(L)' 'MRSFDDSEGGHWQAALMEASFGNVLMIFSRIGADGVLLKPLDAANFSEAEQLLAAADESRLCALLAEARPWN' A
#
# COMPACT_ATOMS: atom_id res chain seq x y z
N MET A 1 -7.87 4.53 3.29
CA MET A 1 -7.50 4.28 1.88
C MET A 1 -7.05 5.59 1.27
N ARG A 2 -6.08 5.58 0.35
CA ARG A 2 -5.51 6.77 -0.28
C ARG A 2 -5.18 6.50 -1.74
N SER A 3 -5.57 7.41 -2.63
CA SER A 3 -5.18 7.34 -4.04
C SER A 3 -3.93 8.16 -4.28
N PHE A 4 -3.09 7.74 -5.23
CA PHE A 4 -1.89 8.45 -5.67
C PHE A 4 -1.54 8.04 -7.10
N ASP A 5 -0.70 8.86 -7.73
CA ASP A 5 -0.19 8.62 -9.07
C ASP A 5 1.28 8.19 -8.99
N ASP A 6 1.66 7.20 -9.79
CA ASP A 6 3.07 6.87 -9.99
C ASP A 6 3.72 7.79 -11.04
N SER A 7 5.05 7.78 -11.09
CA SER A 7 5.82 8.56 -12.06
C SER A 7 5.64 8.11 -13.53
N GLU A 8 5.03 6.94 -13.76
CA GLU A 8 4.74 6.37 -15.08
C GLU A 8 3.29 6.67 -15.54
N GLY A 9 2.52 7.44 -14.76
CA GLY A 9 1.13 7.79 -15.06
C GLY A 9 0.13 6.69 -14.66
N GLY A 10 0.53 5.73 -13.84
CA GLY A 10 -0.35 4.76 -13.21
C GLY A 10 -1.12 5.38 -12.04
N HIS A 11 -2.45 5.25 -12.08
CA HIS A 11 -3.32 5.62 -10.97
C HIS A 11 -3.46 4.44 -10.00
N TRP A 12 -3.08 4.65 -8.75
CA TRP A 12 -3.06 3.61 -7.72
C TRP A 12 -3.92 3.98 -6.52
N GLN A 13 -4.40 2.96 -5.84
CA GLN A 13 -5.04 3.07 -4.54
C GLN A 13 -4.27 2.23 -3.53
N ALA A 14 -3.82 2.87 -2.46
CA ALA A 14 -3.23 2.25 -1.29
C ALA A 14 -4.29 2.04 -0.20
N ALA A 15 -4.37 0.82 0.31
CA ALA A 15 -5.21 0.43 1.43
C ALA A 15 -4.42 -0.40 2.43
N LEU A 16 -4.95 -0.50 3.66
CA LEU A 16 -4.40 -1.36 4.69
C LEU A 16 -5.32 -2.55 4.87
N MET A 17 -4.73 -3.70 5.17
CA MET A 17 -5.45 -4.91 5.51
C MET A 17 -4.78 -5.57 6.71
N GLU A 18 -5.57 -5.94 7.71
CA GLU A 18 -5.10 -6.81 8.78
C GLU A 18 -4.93 -8.23 8.24
N ALA A 19 -3.73 -8.76 8.37
CA ALA A 19 -3.40 -10.16 8.10
C ALA A 19 -3.33 -10.95 9.41
N SER A 20 -3.09 -12.26 9.29
CA SER A 20 -2.98 -13.14 10.44
C SER A 20 -1.83 -12.73 11.38
N PHE A 21 -1.97 -13.06 12.67
CA PHE A 21 -0.96 -12.81 13.71
C PHE A 21 -0.61 -11.33 13.95
N GLY A 22 -1.56 -10.41 13.69
CA GLY A 22 -1.35 -8.98 13.95
C GLY A 22 -0.47 -8.28 12.93
N ASN A 23 -0.12 -8.95 11.83
CA ASN A 23 0.60 -8.31 10.73
C ASN A 23 -0.35 -7.39 9.95
N VAL A 24 0.17 -6.25 9.50
CA VAL A 24 -0.58 -5.35 8.62
C VAL A 24 0.05 -5.39 7.23
N LEU A 25 -0.78 -5.56 6.22
CA LEU A 25 -0.38 -5.49 4.83
C LEU A 25 -0.81 -4.14 4.25
N MET A 26 0.09 -3.52 3.50
CA MET A 26 -0.27 -2.48 2.56
C MET A 26 -0.66 -3.14 1.24
N ILE A 27 -1.80 -2.75 0.71
CA ILE A 27 -2.35 -3.24 -0.54
C ILE A 27 -2.37 -2.09 -1.54
N PHE A 28 -1.88 -2.36 -2.74
CA PHE A 28 -1.93 -1.46 -3.87
C PHE A 28 -2.76 -2.08 -4.98
N SER A 29 -3.86 -1.41 -5.34
CA SER A 29 -4.66 -1.75 -6.51
C SER A 29 -4.49 -0.68 -7.57
N ARG A 30 -4.28 -1.10 -8.82
CA ARG A 30 -4.23 -0.18 -9.95
C ARG A 30 -5.65 0.15 -10.38
N ILE A 31 -5.99 1.43 -10.46
CA ILE A 31 -7.31 1.87 -10.88
C ILE A 31 -7.44 1.60 -12.39
N GLY A 32 -8.43 0.80 -12.78
CA GLY A 32 -8.70 0.46 -14.17
C GLY A 32 -7.87 -0.70 -14.72
N ALA A 33 -7.14 -1.44 -13.89
CA ALA A 33 -6.47 -2.68 -14.27
C ALA A 33 -6.70 -3.78 -13.23
N ASP A 34 -6.67 -5.03 -13.67
CA ASP A 34 -6.70 -6.18 -12.78
C ASP A 34 -5.30 -6.43 -12.19
N GLY A 35 -5.25 -6.59 -10.88
CA GLY A 35 -4.01 -6.88 -10.16
C GLY A 35 -3.92 -6.14 -8.84
N VAL A 36 -3.48 -6.88 -7.83
CA VAL A 36 -3.24 -6.36 -6.50
C VAL A 36 -1.80 -6.65 -6.14
N LEU A 37 -1.06 -5.61 -5.77
CA LEU A 37 0.25 -5.75 -5.16
C LEU A 37 0.10 -5.61 -3.65
N LEU A 38 0.89 -6.35 -2.90
CA LEU A 38 0.90 -6.32 -1.45
C LEU A 38 2.32 -6.20 -0.92
N LYS A 39 2.46 -5.51 0.20
CA LYS A 39 3.71 -5.38 0.94
C LYS A 39 3.44 -5.47 2.44
N PRO A 40 4.17 -6.32 3.19
CA PRO A 40 4.17 -6.25 4.64
C PRO A 40 4.63 -4.87 5.12
N LEU A 41 3.83 -4.26 5.98
CA LEU A 41 4.21 -3.05 6.71
C LEU A 41 4.91 -3.46 8.00
N ASP A 42 6.02 -2.79 8.27
CA ASP A 42 6.67 -2.84 9.58
C ASP A 42 5.94 -1.86 10.50
N ALA A 43 4.79 -2.31 11.02
CA ALA A 43 3.96 -1.58 11.96
C ALA A 43 3.57 -2.53 13.10
N ALA A 44 3.68 -2.08 14.33
CA ALA A 44 3.38 -2.88 15.52
C ALA A 44 1.88 -3.15 15.70
N ASN A 45 1.02 -2.33 15.07
CA ASN A 45 -0.43 -2.49 15.09
C ASN A 45 -1.09 -1.73 13.92
N PHE A 46 -2.39 -1.96 13.73
CA PHE A 46 -3.17 -1.33 12.66
C PHE A 46 -3.21 0.21 12.78
N SER A 47 -3.28 0.76 14.00
CA SER A 47 -3.32 2.21 14.21
C SER A 47 -2.03 2.90 13.78
N GLU A 48 -0.87 2.29 14.05
CA GLU A 48 0.42 2.78 13.54
C GLU A 48 0.48 2.70 12.01
N ALA A 49 -0.02 1.61 11.42
CA ALA A 49 -0.09 1.48 9.97
C ALA A 49 -0.99 2.58 9.33
N GLU A 50 -2.12 2.92 9.96
CA GLU A 50 -2.99 4.02 9.52
C GLU A 50 -2.27 5.37 9.57
N GLN A 51 -1.51 5.63 10.63
CA GLN A 51 -0.69 6.84 10.74
C GLN A 51 0.39 6.89 9.66
N LEU A 52 1.06 5.76 9.37
CA LEU A 52 2.04 5.66 8.29
C LEU A 52 1.41 5.94 6.92
N LEU A 53 0.23 5.40 6.64
CA LEU A 53 -0.49 5.67 5.39
C LEU A 53 -0.97 7.13 5.29
N ALA A 54 -1.44 7.71 6.39
CA ALA A 54 -1.88 9.10 6.44
C ALA A 54 -0.70 10.08 6.26
N ALA A 55 0.46 9.77 6.85
CA ALA A 55 1.67 10.60 6.76
C ALA A 55 2.47 10.38 5.47
N ALA A 56 2.30 9.25 4.77
CA ALA A 56 3.05 8.95 3.55
C ALA A 56 2.71 9.94 2.44
N ASP A 57 3.70 10.61 1.87
CA ASP A 57 3.52 11.36 0.63
C ASP A 57 3.52 10.42 -0.59
N GLU A 58 3.25 10.98 -1.78
CA GLU A 58 3.21 10.20 -3.03
C GLU A 58 4.56 9.53 -3.32
N SER A 59 5.67 10.20 -3.03
CA SER A 59 7.01 9.64 -3.20
C SER A 59 7.21 8.40 -2.33
N ARG A 60 6.76 8.45 -1.08
CA ARG A 60 6.82 7.32 -0.15
C ARG A 60 5.92 6.17 -0.60
N LEU A 61 4.72 6.47 -1.10
CA LEU A 61 3.81 5.44 -1.63
C LEU A 61 4.38 4.76 -2.87
N CYS A 62 4.98 5.52 -3.80
CA CYS A 62 5.68 4.98 -4.96
C CYS A 62 6.88 4.09 -4.57
N ALA A 63 7.66 4.48 -3.55
CA ALA A 63 8.75 3.65 -3.05
C ALA A 63 8.24 2.33 -2.46
N LEU A 64 7.16 2.37 -1.68
CA LEU A 64 6.54 1.16 -1.12
C LEU A 64 5.92 0.27 -2.20
N LEU A 65 5.35 0.86 -3.26
CA LEU A 65 4.83 0.17 -4.42
C LEU A 65 5.93 -0.59 -5.17
N ALA A 66 7.10 0.02 -5.35
CA ALA A 66 8.25 -0.60 -6.04
C ALA A 66 8.78 -1.85 -5.29
N GLU A 67 8.59 -1.90 -3.98
CA GLU A 67 8.94 -3.06 -3.14
C GLU A 67 7.81 -4.10 -3.04
N ALA A 68 6.59 -3.76 -3.47
CA ALA A 68 5.44 -4.64 -3.35
C ALA A 68 5.54 -5.85 -4.28
N ARG A 69 4.87 -6.94 -3.89
CA ARG A 69 4.82 -8.19 -4.64
C ARG A 69 3.39 -8.46 -5.11
N PRO A 70 3.19 -9.09 -6.27
CA PRO A 70 1.86 -9.53 -6.68
C PRO A 70 1.22 -10.43 -5.64
N TRP A 71 -0.08 -10.24 -5.44
CA TRP A 71 -0.92 -11.17 -4.72
C TRP A 71 -1.08 -12.43 -5.59
N ASN A 72 -0.27 -13.47 -5.32
CA ASN A 72 -0.30 -14.77 -6.00
C ASN A 72 0.01 -15.89 -5.02
#